data_AF-A0A2T0LNJ2-F1
#
_entry.id   AF-A0A2T0LNJ2-F1
#
_cell.length_a   1.000
_cell.length_b   1.000
_cell.length_c   1.000
_cell.angle_alpha   90.00
_cell.angle_beta   90.00
_cell.angle_gamma   90.00
#
_symmetry.space_group_name_H-M   'P 1'
#
loop_
_entity.id
_entity.type
_entity.pdbx_description
1 polymer ?
#
loop_
_entity_poly.entity_id
_entity_poly.type
_entity_poly.pdbx_seq_one_letter_code
_entity_poly.pdbx_strand_id
1 'polypeptide(L)'
;MWKRSALAALGILGTVALAGCDDVNSAIDQADRAADRASVCTEALGLVNLNPNVDPQQLQAEAEEKANRLRELGQQAADQEVQQSLQQLADSYVELEQKQATAAGEFNQWLQNSMKQLDELRQACL
;
A
#
# COMPACT_ATOMS: atom_id res chain seq x y z
N MET A 1 -49.59 43.97 11.52
CA MET A 1 -48.18 44.33 11.77
C MET A 1 -47.32 43.08 11.62
N TRP A 2 -46.26 43.17 10.81
CA TRP A 2 -45.15 42.21 10.58
C TRP A 2 -45.47 40.96 9.73
N LYS A 3 -45.22 41.00 8.41
CA LYS A 3 -43.94 40.81 7.66
C LYS A 3 -43.67 39.34 7.28
N ARG A 4 -43.96 39.04 6.00
CA ARG A 4 -43.23 38.24 5.00
C ARG A 4 -42.10 37.33 5.53
N SER A 5 -42.12 36.05 5.13
CA SER A 5 -41.24 35.53 4.06
C SER A 5 -41.25 34.00 4.00
N ALA A 6 -41.40 33.48 2.78
CA ALA A 6 -41.12 32.10 2.43
C ALA A 6 -39.61 31.83 2.49
N LEU A 7 -39.21 30.65 2.97
CA LEU A 7 -37.91 30.05 2.66
C LEU A 7 -38.12 28.55 2.42
N ALA A 8 -37.97 28.17 1.16
CA ALA A 8 -37.60 26.83 0.78
C ALA A 8 -36.12 26.60 1.17
N ALA A 9 -35.80 25.43 1.72
CA ALA A 9 -34.43 24.94 1.82
C ALA A 9 -34.43 23.43 1.54
N LEU A 10 -33.89 23.10 0.37
CA LEU A 10 -33.41 21.78 -0.04
C LEU A 10 -32.10 21.47 0.70
N GLY A 11 -31.85 20.18 0.96
CA GLY A 11 -30.52 19.63 1.24
C GLY A 11 -30.26 19.34 2.74
N ILE A 12 -29.52 18.32 3.17
CA ILE A 12 -28.61 17.35 2.56
C ILE A 12 -28.53 16.15 3.53
N LEU A 13 -28.25 14.97 2.96
CA LEU A 13 -27.63 13.76 3.50
C LEU A 13 -26.93 13.85 4.87
N GLY A 14 -27.01 12.79 5.67
CA GLY A 14 -26.00 12.54 6.72
C GLY A 14 -26.46 11.74 7.93
N THR A 15 -26.97 10.52 7.76
CA THR A 15 -26.96 9.53 8.85
C THR A 15 -25.73 8.64 8.70
N VAL A 16 -24.56 9.19 9.02
CA VAL A 16 -23.41 8.38 9.43
C VAL A 16 -22.99 8.93 10.78
N ALA A 17 -23.52 8.30 11.83
CA ALA A 17 -23.00 8.43 13.18
C ALA A 17 -21.66 7.71 13.24
N LEU A 18 -20.58 8.42 12.89
CA LEU A 18 -19.25 8.09 13.38
C LEU A 18 -19.06 8.92 14.65
N ALA A 19 -19.29 8.27 15.79
CA ALA A 19 -18.87 8.78 17.08
C ALA A 19 -17.35 8.96 17.06
N GLY A 20 -16.89 10.21 17.08
CA GLY A 20 -15.47 10.56 17.09
C GLY A 20 -15.18 11.98 16.60
N CYS A 21 -16.02 12.96 16.96
CA CYS A 21 -15.76 14.38 16.72
C CYS A 21 -15.03 14.99 17.91
N ASP A 22 -13.71 14.88 17.95
CA ASP A 22 -12.85 15.80 18.71
C ASP A 22 -11.44 15.81 18.09
N ASP A 23 -11.37 16.23 16.82
CA ASP A 23 -10.19 16.90 16.24
C ASP A 23 -10.41 17.16 14.74
N VAL A 24 -11.02 18.30 14.39
CA VAL A 24 -11.25 18.65 12.96
C VAL A 24 -9.93 19.03 12.25
N ASN A 25 -8.88 19.38 13.00
CA ASN A 25 -7.56 19.66 12.42
C ASN A 25 -6.67 18.40 12.34
N SER A 26 -6.78 17.47 13.31
CA SER A 26 -6.05 16.20 13.29
C SER A 26 -6.74 15.12 12.43
N ALA A 27 -8.03 15.24 12.14
CA ALA A 27 -8.78 14.32 11.28
C ALA A 27 -8.49 14.52 9.78
N ILE A 28 -8.14 15.73 9.33
CA ILE A 28 -7.73 15.96 7.94
C ILE A 28 -6.35 15.32 7.71
N ASP A 29 -5.38 15.56 8.60
CA ASP A 29 -4.06 14.93 8.53
C ASP A 29 -4.12 13.39 8.64
N GLN A 30 -5.05 12.84 9.44
CA GLN A 30 -5.24 11.39 9.55
C GLN A 30 -5.99 10.81 8.35
N ALA A 31 -6.98 11.52 7.79
CA ALA A 31 -7.70 11.08 6.60
C ALA A 31 -6.80 11.10 5.36
N ASP A 32 -5.97 12.12 5.20
CA ASP A 32 -4.99 12.22 4.10
C ASP A 32 -3.93 11.12 4.23
N ARG A 33 -3.37 10.89 5.42
CA ARG A 33 -2.44 9.77 5.64
C ARG A 33 -3.07 8.40 5.42
N ALA A 34 -4.33 8.21 5.81
CA ALA A 34 -5.04 6.96 5.58
C ALA A 34 -5.36 6.73 4.09
N ALA A 35 -5.71 7.79 3.34
CA ALA A 35 -5.92 7.74 1.91
C ALA A 35 -4.60 7.43 1.15
N ASP A 36 -3.50 8.08 1.55
CA ASP A 36 -2.17 7.83 0.99
C ASP A 36 -1.70 6.40 1.29
N ARG A 37 -1.89 5.93 2.54
CA ARG A 37 -1.60 4.56 2.95
C ARG A 37 -2.40 3.54 2.13
N ALA A 38 -3.71 3.73 1.99
CA ALA A 38 -4.56 2.83 1.22
C ALA A 38 -4.17 2.79 -0.27
N SER A 39 -3.85 3.94 -0.87
CA SER A 39 -3.40 4.03 -2.27
C SER A 39 -2.07 3.32 -2.48
N VAL A 40 -1.07 3.63 -1.65
CA VAL A 40 0.27 3.01 -1.71
C VAL A 40 0.18 1.50 -1.49
N CYS A 41 -0.59 1.06 -0.49
CA CYS A 41 -0.81 -0.36 -0.20
C CYS A 41 -1.50 -1.10 -1.35
N THR A 42 -2.54 -0.50 -1.95
CA THR A 42 -3.25 -1.12 -3.07
C THR A 42 -2.31 -1.30 -4.26
N GLU A 43 -1.49 -0.30 -4.55
CA GLU A 43 -0.54 -0.38 -5.65
C GLU A 43 0.58 -1.39 -5.38
N ALA A 44 1.15 -1.36 -4.17
CA ALA A 44 2.21 -2.28 -3.77
C ALA A 44 1.77 -3.74 -3.80
N LEU A 45 0.57 -4.04 -3.28
CA LEU A 45 -0.01 -5.38 -3.32
C LEU A 45 -0.34 -5.84 -4.74
N GLY A 46 -0.65 -4.90 -5.66
CA GLY A 46 -0.82 -5.19 -7.08
C GLY A 46 0.48 -5.53 -7.81
N LEU A 47 1.59 -4.88 -7.44
CA LEU A 47 2.92 -5.12 -8.00
C LEU A 47 3.49 -6.48 -7.59
N VAL A 48 3.19 -6.89 -6.35
CA VAL A 48 3.74 -8.08 -5.72
C VAL A 48 2.74 -9.22 -5.85
N ASN A 49 2.52 -9.66 -7.09
CA ASN A 49 1.76 -10.87 -7.38
C ASN A 49 2.69 -12.09 -7.38
N LEU A 50 3.14 -12.49 -6.18
CA LEU A 50 3.95 -13.69 -5.98
C LEU A 50 3.07 -14.94 -6.11
N ASN A 51 2.71 -15.27 -7.34
CA ASN A 51 2.02 -16.51 -7.70
C ASN A 51 3.05 -17.66 -7.64
N PRO A 52 2.79 -18.78 -6.95
CA PRO A 52 3.70 -19.95 -6.93
C PRO A 52 3.93 -20.59 -8.30
N ASN A 53 3.14 -20.24 -9.33
CA ASN A 53 3.31 -20.66 -10.72
C ASN A 53 4.02 -19.62 -11.60
N VAL A 54 4.57 -18.55 -11.03
CA VAL A 54 5.30 -17.53 -11.78
C VAL A 54 6.60 -18.12 -12.35
N ASP A 55 6.94 -17.73 -13.59
CA ASP A 55 8.19 -18.12 -14.21
C ASP A 55 9.37 -17.40 -13.51
N PRO A 56 10.34 -18.14 -12.92
CA PRO A 56 11.50 -17.53 -12.26
C PRO A 56 12.30 -16.61 -13.17
N GLN A 57 12.39 -16.92 -14.47
CA GLN A 57 13.16 -16.14 -15.44
C GLN A 57 12.46 -14.82 -15.75
N GLN A 58 11.14 -14.85 -15.89
CA GLN A 58 10.33 -13.65 -16.06
C GLN A 58 10.43 -12.76 -14.82
N LEU A 59 10.25 -13.36 -13.63
CA LEU A 59 10.27 -12.60 -12.39
C LEU A 59 11.63 -11.95 -12.12
N GLN A 60 12.71 -12.63 -12.50
CA GLN A 60 14.06 -12.08 -12.44
C GLN A 60 14.25 -10.92 -13.43
N ALA A 61 13.73 -11.03 -14.65
CA ALA A 61 13.81 -9.96 -15.64
C ALA A 61 13.03 -8.70 -15.20
N GLU A 62 11.95 -8.87 -14.44
CA GLU A 62 11.14 -7.78 -13.89
C GLU A 62 11.62 -7.29 -12.51
N ALA A 63 12.63 -7.95 -11.92
CA ALA A 63 13.01 -7.73 -10.52
C ALA A 63 13.49 -6.29 -10.26
N GLU A 64 14.32 -5.74 -11.14
CA GLU A 64 14.81 -4.36 -11.02
C GLU A 64 13.67 -3.34 -11.09
N GLU A 65 12.74 -3.50 -12.04
CA GLU A 65 11.57 -2.63 -12.19
C GLU A 65 10.70 -2.67 -10.94
N LYS A 66 10.41 -3.87 -10.43
CA LYS A 66 9.61 -4.06 -9.21
C LYS A 66 10.30 -3.46 -8.00
N ALA A 67 11.62 -3.65 -7.84
CA ALA A 67 12.38 -3.04 -6.75
C ALA A 67 12.32 -1.51 -6.78
N ASN A 68 12.48 -0.92 -7.96
CA ASN A 68 12.41 0.53 -8.13
C ASN A 68 11.01 1.07 -7.81
N ARG A 69 9.95 0.41 -8.31
CA ARG A 69 8.58 0.84 -8.02
C ARG A 69 8.23 0.72 -6.53
N LEU A 70 8.67 -0.34 -5.86
CA LEU A 70 8.48 -0.50 -4.42
C LEU A 70 9.21 0.58 -3.61
N ARG A 71 10.41 0.99 -4.03
CA ARG A 71 11.14 2.12 -3.41
C ARG A 71 10.41 3.45 -3.61
N GLU A 72 9.91 3.71 -4.81
CA GLU A 72 9.10 4.90 -5.10
C GLU A 72 7.85 4.96 -4.23
N LEU A 73 7.15 3.83 -4.08
CA LEU A 73 5.99 3.72 -3.20
C LEU A 73 6.38 3.91 -1.73
N GLY A 74 7.52 3.38 -1.30
CA GLY A 74 8.04 3.59 0.05
C GLY A 74 8.38 5.04 0.35
N GLN A 75 8.81 5.82 -0.64
CA GLN A 75 9.04 7.27 -0.52
C GLN A 75 7.73 8.08 -0.46
N GLN A 76 6.65 7.55 -1.04
CA GLN A 76 5.32 8.16 -1.02
C GLN A 76 4.52 7.78 0.23
N ALA A 77 4.89 6.68 0.90
CA ALA A 77 4.25 6.24 2.13
C ALA A 77 4.54 7.23 3.27
N ALA A 78 3.48 7.84 3.82
CA ALA A 78 3.59 8.64 5.05
C ALA A 78 3.73 7.76 6.31
N ASP A 79 3.32 6.49 6.22
CA ASP A 79 3.40 5.51 7.30
C ASP A 79 4.77 4.82 7.29
N GLN A 80 5.47 4.87 8.44
CA GLN A 80 6.83 4.36 8.56
C GLN A 80 6.90 2.82 8.45
N GLU A 81 5.86 2.10 8.89
CA GLU A 81 5.80 0.64 8.85
C GLU A 81 5.58 0.16 7.41
N VAL A 82 4.70 0.85 6.68
CA VAL A 82 4.50 0.64 5.23
C VAL A 82 5.79 0.95 4.47
N GLN A 83 6.43 2.09 4.75
CA GLN A 83 7.70 2.47 4.14
C GLN A 83 8.79 1.41 4.35
N GLN A 84 8.91 0.83 5.56
CA GLN A 84 9.89 -0.21 5.86
C GLN A 84 9.57 -1.52 5.13
N SER A 85 8.31 -1.94 5.16
CA SER A 85 7.87 -3.18 4.50
C SER A 85 8.09 -3.14 2.99
N LEU A 86 7.84 -1.97 2.36
CA LEU A 86 8.11 -1.76 0.94
C LEU A 86 9.60 -1.81 0.60
N GLN A 87 10.46 -1.23 1.45
CA GLN A 87 11.91 -1.29 1.25
C GLN A 87 12.45 -2.71 1.38
N GLN A 88 12.02 -3.47 2.39
CA GLN A 88 12.43 -4.87 2.56
C GLN A 88 12.06 -5.70 1.33
N LEU A 89 10.83 -5.55 0.85
CA LEU A 89 10.36 -6.25 -0.34
C LEU A 89 11.13 -5.83 -1.60
N ALA A 90 11.47 -4.55 -1.74
CA ALA A 90 12.32 -4.05 -2.84
C ALA A 90 13.72 -4.67 -2.79
N ASP A 91 14.34 -4.74 -1.62
CA ASP A 91 15.66 -5.33 -1.43
C ASP A 91 15.63 -6.83 -1.74
N SER A 92 14.53 -7.52 -1.43
CA SER A 92 14.33 -8.90 -1.83
C SER A 92 14.36 -9.07 -3.36
N TYR A 93 13.73 -8.19 -4.13
CA TYR A 93 13.82 -8.24 -5.59
C TYR A 93 15.24 -7.96 -6.10
N VAL A 94 16.00 -7.09 -5.45
CA VAL A 94 17.43 -6.89 -5.79
C VAL A 94 18.24 -8.15 -5.51
N GLU A 95 17.97 -8.86 -4.41
CA GLU A 95 18.62 -10.16 -4.17
C GLU A 95 18.29 -11.18 -5.26
N LEU A 96 17.04 -11.18 -5.77
CA LEU A 96 16.65 -12.06 -6.88
C LEU A 96 17.44 -11.74 -8.14
N GLU A 97 17.60 -10.46 -8.48
CA GLU A 97 18.38 -10.01 -9.64
C GLU A 97 19.84 -10.47 -9.54
N GLN A 98 20.49 -10.19 -8.40
CA GLN A 98 21.90 -10.52 -8.17
C GLN A 98 22.19 -12.03 -8.13
N LYS A 99 21.27 -12.83 -7.59
CA LYS A 99 21.53 -14.25 -7.38
C LYS A 99 21.50 -15.09 -8.66
N GLN A 100 21.11 -14.55 -9.83
CA GLN A 100 20.86 -15.34 -11.05
C GLN A 100 20.05 -16.59 -10.70
N ALA A 101 18.70 -16.51 -10.71
CA ALA A 101 17.73 -17.53 -10.29
C ALA A 101 17.81 -18.88 -11.06
N THR A 102 19.01 -19.44 -11.13
CA THR A 102 19.47 -20.56 -11.95
C THR A 102 19.41 -21.85 -11.16
N ALA A 103 19.45 -21.78 -9.82
CA ALA A 103 19.19 -22.89 -8.92
C ALA A 103 17.75 -22.81 -8.38
N ALA A 104 16.92 -23.82 -8.71
CA ALA A 104 15.53 -23.91 -8.23
C ALA A 104 15.39 -23.83 -6.70
N GLY A 105 16.42 -24.26 -5.95
CA GLY A 105 16.45 -24.15 -4.48
C GLY A 105 16.57 -22.71 -3.97
N GLU A 106 17.37 -21.88 -4.64
CA GLU A 106 17.58 -20.47 -4.27
C GLU A 106 16.36 -19.62 -4.56
N PHE A 107 15.71 -19.87 -5.70
CA PHE A 107 14.43 -19.24 -6.04
C PHE A 107 13.34 -19.59 -5.02
N ASN A 108 13.22 -20.88 -4.63
CA ASN A 108 12.21 -21.28 -3.66
C ASN A 108 12.45 -20.66 -2.27
N GLN A 109 13.71 -20.53 -1.85
CA GLN A 109 14.04 -19.84 -0.60
C GLN A 109 13.72 -18.34 -0.67
N TRP A 110 14.08 -17.70 -1.78
CA TRP A 110 13.73 -16.30 -2.05
C TRP A 110 12.20 -16.08 -2.03
N LEU A 111 11.44 -16.96 -2.67
CA LEU A 111 9.99 -16.89 -2.74
C LEU A 111 9.36 -17.01 -1.34
N GLN A 112 9.83 -17.95 -0.52
CA GLN A 112 9.37 -18.10 0.86
C GLN A 112 9.63 -16.84 1.70
N ASN A 113 10.80 -16.22 1.54
CA ASN A 113 11.13 -14.98 2.24
C ASN A 113 10.27 -13.81 1.73
N SER A 114 10.07 -13.72 0.42
CA SER A 114 9.24 -12.69 -0.21
C SER A 114 7.77 -12.80 0.20
N MET A 115 7.25 -14.02 0.37
CA MET A 115 5.89 -14.24 0.88
C MET A 115 5.73 -13.76 2.33
N LYS A 116 6.75 -13.92 3.19
CA LYS A 116 6.71 -13.39 4.56
C LYS A 116 6.71 -11.86 4.58
N GLN A 117 7.60 -11.24 3.81
CA GLN A 117 7.66 -9.78 3.67
C GLN A 117 6.36 -9.20 3.07
N LEU A 118 5.72 -9.93 2.15
CA LEU A 118 4.41 -9.56 1.63
C LEU A 118 3.31 -9.68 2.69
N ASP A 119 3.40 -10.65 3.60
CA ASP A 119 2.48 -10.74 4.74
C ASP A 119 2.67 -9.59 5.74
N GLU A 120 3.93 -9.23 6.02
CA GLU A 120 4.28 -8.05 6.83
C GLU A 120 3.74 -6.77 6.18
N LEU A 121 3.91 -6.61 4.86
CA LEU A 121 3.31 -5.49 4.12
C LEU A 121 1.78 -5.49 4.24
N ARG A 122 1.12 -6.65 4.15
CA ARG A 122 -0.35 -6.72 4.33
C ARG A 122 -0.76 -6.30 5.73
N GLN A 123 -0.04 -6.75 6.76
CA GLN A 123 -0.31 -6.36 8.15
C GLN A 123 -0.09 -4.86 8.34
N ALA A 124 1.00 -4.31 7.79
CA ALA A 124 1.27 -2.88 7.76
C ALA A 124 0.26 -2.09 6.90
N CYS A 125 -0.58 -2.74 6.10
CA CYS A 125 -1.61 -2.09 5.29
C CYS A 125 -3.02 -2.16 5.91
N LEU A 126 -3.19 -2.87 7.02
CA LEU A 126 -4.45 -2.97 7.80
C LEU A 126 -4.49 -1.94 8.93
#